data_AF-A0A9D9XIN1-F1
#
_entry.id   AF-A0A9D9XIN1-F1
#
_cell.length_a   1.000
_cell.length_b   1.000
_cell.length_c   1.000
_cell.angle_alpha   90.00
_cell.angle_beta   90.00
_cell.angle_gamma   90.00
#
_symmetry.space_group_name_H-M   'P 1'
#
loop_
_entity.id
_entity.type
_entity.pdbx_description
1 polymer ?
#
loop_
_entity_poly.entity_id
_entity_poly.type
_entity_poly.pdbx_seq_one_letter_code
_entity_poly.pdbx_strand_id
1 'polypeptide(L)'
;MAFFQNTVTDKYLNTIDKLTIQNKYEQFKEHFHNPQIQQNIRNSKEEQYQEGFLRDLFVHILGYTLNPQHNFNLTTEYKNVKDSKKADGAIIIADKVKAVIELKGTDTTDLGKIETQAFGYKNNQPNCVYIITSNFEKLRFYIDNAIEHLEFNLFTLTEKQFELLYICLAYENIEKGIAKKIKVESISQEDTITKKLYKDYSLFKRELHQNLVQLNPEYDELDLFKKSQKLLDRFLFLFFAEDRQLLPPNSVRLILNDWRDLQDRDVEIPLYDRFKKYFGYLNTGFKGKRYDVFAYNGGLFKPDAILDTVKIDDELLFNHTFKISDYDFASEVDVNILGHIFENSLNELDEIKAQLAGQEIDKSKTKRKKDGVFYTPKYITKYIVENTVGKLCTEKKQALHINEEDYTSDNRIQKKTKQAHLDKLTTYRAWLLQLTICDPACGSGAFLNQALDFLIAEHRYVDELQAKLFGDSLVLSDVEKSILENNLFGVDLNEESVEIAKLSLWLRTAQPNRRLNNLNNNIKCGNSLIDDPAIAGDKAFSWQQAFPQVFKEKQKKAWHITTATHNSRYSQRMFDNHVVVGETVWLDKDDEIIITQTVRDIAIEDNLNIIEYNICGDHMHLL
;
A
#
# COMPACT_ATOMS: atom_id res chain seq x y z
N MET A 1 -1.36 -8.40 3.82
CA MET A 1 -2.20 -9.52 4.23
C MET A 1 -3.32 -9.66 3.24
N ALA A 2 -3.46 -10.84 2.66
CA ALA A 2 -4.60 -11.19 1.85
C ALA A 2 -5.86 -11.22 2.72
N PHE A 3 -7.02 -10.88 2.16
CA PHE A 3 -8.27 -10.92 2.92
C PHE A 3 -8.57 -12.35 3.40
N PHE A 4 -8.33 -13.36 2.54
CA PHE A 4 -8.31 -14.78 2.86
C PHE A 4 -7.04 -15.43 2.31
N GLN A 5 -6.61 -16.53 2.92
CA GLN A 5 -5.58 -17.42 2.39
C GLN A 5 -6.20 -18.31 1.30
N ASN A 6 -5.50 -18.50 0.17
CA ASN A 6 -6.04 -19.26 -0.96
C ASN A 6 -6.28 -20.73 -0.58
N THR A 7 -5.32 -21.38 0.07
CA THR A 7 -5.44 -22.79 0.50
C THR A 7 -6.62 -23.02 1.45
N VAL A 8 -6.87 -22.06 2.35
CA VAL A 8 -8.05 -22.08 3.22
C VAL A 8 -9.32 -21.87 2.39
N THR A 9 -9.34 -20.89 1.49
CA THR A 9 -10.53 -20.61 0.66
C THR A 9 -10.89 -21.82 -0.22
N ASP A 10 -9.91 -22.42 -0.88
CA ASP A 10 -10.06 -23.60 -1.74
C ASP A 10 -10.60 -24.79 -0.97
N LYS A 11 -10.15 -24.98 0.28
CA LYS A 11 -10.69 -26.02 1.18
C LYS A 11 -12.20 -25.90 1.35
N TYR A 12 -12.75 -24.69 1.51
CA TYR A 12 -14.20 -24.51 1.63
C TYR A 12 -14.91 -24.52 0.26
N LEU A 13 -14.32 -23.93 -0.79
CA LEU A 13 -14.89 -23.98 -2.14
C LEU A 13 -15.07 -25.42 -2.63
N ASN A 14 -14.12 -26.31 -2.32
CA ASN A 14 -14.20 -27.73 -2.66
C ASN A 14 -15.34 -28.48 -1.94
N THR A 15 -15.98 -27.89 -0.92
CA THR A 15 -17.17 -28.47 -0.27
C THR A 15 -18.49 -28.07 -0.94
N ILE A 16 -18.46 -27.06 -1.81
CA ILE A 16 -19.64 -26.58 -2.53
C ILE A 16 -19.75 -27.36 -3.84
N ASP A 17 -20.97 -27.74 -4.20
CA ASP A 17 -21.23 -28.38 -5.50
C ASP A 17 -20.91 -27.42 -6.65
N LYS A 18 -19.94 -27.80 -7.49
CA LYS A 18 -19.46 -26.98 -8.61
C LYS A 18 -20.56 -26.72 -9.63
N LEU A 19 -21.45 -27.68 -9.85
CA LEU A 19 -22.56 -27.51 -10.80
C LEU A 19 -23.53 -26.44 -10.31
N THR A 20 -23.81 -26.39 -9.00
CA THR A 20 -24.63 -25.35 -8.38
C THR A 20 -24.01 -23.96 -8.56
N ILE A 21 -22.71 -23.80 -8.28
CA ILE A 21 -22.02 -22.50 -8.47
C ILE A 21 -22.07 -22.09 -9.94
N GLN A 22 -21.78 -23.02 -10.87
CA GLN A 22 -21.78 -22.74 -12.30
C GLN A 22 -23.15 -22.26 -12.79
N ASN A 23 -24.23 -22.95 -12.38
CA ASN A 23 -25.60 -22.53 -12.71
C ASN A 23 -25.92 -21.14 -12.17
N LYS A 24 -25.48 -20.83 -10.95
CA LYS A 24 -25.66 -19.49 -10.35
C LYS A 24 -24.84 -18.42 -11.06
N TYR A 25 -23.64 -18.76 -11.53
CA TYR A 25 -22.82 -17.85 -12.31
C TYR A 25 -23.43 -17.55 -13.69
N GLU A 26 -24.02 -18.55 -14.36
CA GLU A 26 -24.76 -18.29 -15.61
C GLU A 26 -25.93 -17.34 -15.40
N GLN A 27 -26.75 -17.56 -14.36
CA GLN A 27 -27.84 -16.63 -13.99
C GLN A 27 -27.31 -15.23 -13.68
N PHE A 28 -26.17 -15.14 -13.00
CA PHE A 28 -25.53 -13.87 -12.69
C PHE A 28 -25.12 -13.11 -13.96
N LYS A 29 -24.52 -13.82 -14.93
CA LYS A 29 -24.08 -13.22 -16.21
C LYS A 29 -25.26 -12.71 -17.04
N GLU A 30 -26.36 -13.46 -17.08
CA GLU A 30 -27.57 -13.05 -17.82
C GLU A 30 -28.09 -11.67 -17.40
N HIS A 31 -27.86 -11.29 -16.13
CA HIS A 31 -28.23 -9.99 -15.59
C HIS A 31 -27.06 -8.98 -15.59
N PHE A 32 -26.01 -9.26 -14.81
CA PHE A 32 -24.96 -8.28 -14.51
C PHE A 32 -23.93 -8.13 -15.64
N HIS A 33 -23.80 -9.09 -16.55
CA HIS A 33 -22.91 -8.98 -17.73
C HIS A 33 -23.65 -8.57 -19.00
N ASN A 34 -24.97 -8.39 -18.93
CA ASN A 34 -25.76 -7.95 -20.07
C ASN A 34 -25.55 -6.44 -20.31
N PRO A 35 -25.03 -6.01 -21.47
CA PRO A 35 -24.72 -4.60 -21.72
C PRO A 35 -25.92 -3.66 -21.63
N GLN A 36 -27.11 -4.12 -22.01
CA GLN A 36 -28.34 -3.31 -21.94
C GLN A 36 -28.77 -3.11 -20.48
N ILE A 37 -28.69 -4.16 -19.66
CA ILE A 37 -29.01 -4.08 -18.23
C ILE A 37 -27.99 -3.20 -17.52
N GLN A 38 -26.69 -3.36 -17.80
CA GLN A 38 -25.65 -2.48 -17.25
C GLN A 38 -25.92 -1.00 -17.55
N GLN A 39 -26.31 -0.67 -18.78
CA GLN A 39 -26.65 0.70 -19.14
C GLN A 39 -27.90 1.21 -18.41
N ASN A 40 -28.90 0.35 -18.22
CA ASN A 40 -30.10 0.70 -17.46
C ASN A 40 -29.78 0.95 -15.98
N ILE A 41 -28.93 0.12 -15.37
CA ILE A 41 -28.48 0.30 -13.98
C ILE A 41 -27.74 1.64 -13.84
N ARG A 42 -26.80 1.94 -14.75
CA ARG A 42 -26.06 3.22 -14.74
C ARG A 42 -26.94 4.45 -14.90
N ASN A 43 -28.07 4.31 -15.61
CA ASN A 43 -29.01 5.40 -15.83
C ASN A 43 -30.08 5.53 -14.71
N SER A 44 -30.13 4.56 -13.79
CA SER A 44 -31.15 4.51 -12.73
C SER A 44 -30.74 5.36 -11.54
N LYS A 45 -31.71 6.06 -10.95
CA LYS A 45 -31.47 6.72 -9.65
C LYS A 45 -31.33 5.68 -8.55
N GLU A 46 -30.54 5.99 -7.51
CA GLU A 46 -30.33 5.15 -6.33
C GLU A 46 -31.64 4.60 -5.75
N GLU A 47 -32.58 5.49 -5.39
CA GLU A 47 -33.88 5.13 -4.82
C GLU A 47 -34.73 4.23 -5.74
N GLN A 48 -34.52 4.30 -7.05
CA GLN A 48 -35.29 3.52 -8.03
C GLN A 48 -34.78 2.09 -8.14
N TYR A 49 -33.47 1.88 -8.03
CA TYR A 49 -32.86 0.56 -8.23
C TYR A 49 -32.47 -0.13 -6.93
N GLN A 50 -32.51 0.54 -5.78
CA GLN A 50 -32.14 -0.04 -4.49
C GLN A 50 -32.83 -1.38 -4.19
N GLU A 51 -34.17 -1.43 -4.26
CA GLU A 51 -34.91 -2.69 -4.06
C GLU A 51 -34.63 -3.69 -5.19
N GLY A 52 -34.53 -3.20 -6.44
CA GLY A 52 -34.21 -4.01 -7.61
C GLY A 52 -32.89 -4.75 -7.46
N PHE A 53 -31.84 -4.05 -7.02
CA PHE A 53 -30.53 -4.62 -6.74
C PHE A 53 -30.57 -5.73 -5.68
N LEU A 54 -31.33 -5.51 -4.59
CA LEU A 54 -31.52 -6.55 -3.57
C LEU A 54 -32.22 -7.79 -4.13
N ARG A 55 -33.22 -7.61 -5.02
CA ARG A 55 -33.88 -8.74 -5.68
C ARG A 55 -32.94 -9.45 -6.66
N ASP A 56 -32.29 -8.69 -7.54
CA ASP A 56 -31.48 -9.22 -8.62
C ASP A 56 -30.26 -9.97 -8.10
N LEU A 57 -29.52 -9.41 -7.14
CA LEU A 57 -28.35 -10.07 -6.59
C LEU A 57 -28.71 -11.01 -5.44
N PHE A 58 -29.36 -10.52 -4.39
CA PHE A 58 -29.52 -11.30 -3.16
C PHE A 58 -30.61 -12.36 -3.30
N VAL A 59 -31.78 -12.02 -3.85
CA VAL A 59 -32.87 -12.99 -3.98
C VAL A 59 -32.59 -14.01 -5.08
N HIS A 60 -32.41 -13.56 -6.32
CA HIS A 60 -32.31 -14.47 -7.48
C HIS A 60 -31.01 -15.29 -7.49
N ILE A 61 -29.87 -14.66 -7.20
CA ILE A 61 -28.57 -15.33 -7.28
C ILE A 61 -28.19 -15.98 -5.95
N LEU A 62 -28.25 -15.22 -4.84
CA LEU A 62 -27.68 -15.64 -3.55
C LEU A 62 -28.66 -16.36 -2.60
N GLY A 63 -29.93 -16.50 -2.98
CA GLY A 63 -30.91 -17.34 -2.28
C GLY A 63 -31.59 -16.70 -1.07
N TYR A 64 -31.68 -15.37 -1.02
CA TYR A 64 -32.39 -14.65 0.05
C TYR A 64 -33.89 -14.57 -0.21
N THR A 65 -34.66 -14.27 0.84
CA THR A 65 -36.10 -14.02 0.79
C THR A 65 -36.38 -12.60 1.30
N LEU A 66 -36.96 -11.75 0.45
CA LEU A 66 -37.16 -10.32 0.74
C LEU A 66 -38.52 -10.06 1.41
N ASN A 67 -38.54 -9.21 2.42
CA ASN A 67 -39.76 -8.66 3.05
C ASN A 67 -40.73 -8.10 1.99
N PRO A 68 -42.06 -8.38 2.02
CA PRO A 68 -42.87 -9.03 3.07
C PRO A 68 -43.17 -10.51 2.85
N GLN A 69 -42.34 -11.24 2.11
CA GLN A 69 -42.53 -12.68 1.97
C GLN A 69 -42.41 -13.40 3.33
N HIS A 70 -43.14 -14.50 3.50
CA HIS A 70 -43.09 -15.29 4.73
C HIS A 70 -41.67 -15.83 4.98
N ASN A 71 -41.21 -15.77 6.23
CA ASN A 71 -39.84 -16.13 6.65
C ASN A 71 -38.74 -15.35 5.90
N PHE A 72 -38.97 -14.07 5.61
CA PHE A 72 -37.94 -13.22 5.03
C PHE A 72 -36.68 -13.17 5.90
N ASN A 73 -35.54 -13.11 5.24
CA ASN A 73 -34.21 -13.00 5.85
C ASN A 73 -33.44 -11.80 5.29
N LEU A 74 -34.09 -11.00 4.43
CA LEU A 74 -33.60 -9.76 3.86
C LEU A 74 -34.71 -8.71 3.92
N THR A 75 -34.37 -7.47 4.28
CA THR A 75 -35.32 -6.35 4.31
C THR A 75 -34.66 -5.07 3.82
N THR A 76 -35.45 -4.17 3.24
CA THR A 76 -35.10 -2.78 2.94
C THR A 76 -35.27 -1.89 4.16
N GLU A 77 -34.60 -0.74 4.16
CA GLU A 77 -34.80 0.37 5.11
C GLU A 77 -34.80 -0.02 6.60
N TYR A 78 -33.79 -0.76 7.05
CA TYR A 78 -33.75 -1.24 8.43
C TYR A 78 -33.31 -0.13 9.41
N LYS A 79 -34.18 0.19 10.39
CA LYS A 79 -33.91 1.23 11.40
C LYS A 79 -32.92 0.77 12.46
N ASN A 80 -32.06 1.70 12.89
CA ASN A 80 -31.20 1.49 14.04
C ASN A 80 -31.99 1.40 15.35
N VAL A 81 -31.41 0.69 16.32
CA VAL A 81 -32.00 0.53 17.67
C VAL A 81 -31.86 1.80 18.51
N LYS A 82 -30.80 2.59 18.28
CA LYS A 82 -30.43 3.74 19.13
C LYS A 82 -30.59 5.12 18.49
N ASP A 83 -30.80 5.20 17.17
CA ASP A 83 -30.98 6.46 16.45
C ASP A 83 -31.97 6.30 15.28
N SER A 84 -32.40 7.42 14.70
CA SER A 84 -33.35 7.44 13.58
C SER A 84 -32.73 7.09 12.22
N LYS A 85 -31.45 6.70 12.16
CA LYS A 85 -30.77 6.38 10.91
C LYS A 85 -31.23 5.02 10.38
N LYS A 86 -31.24 4.86 9.06
CA LYS A 86 -31.70 3.64 8.36
C LYS A 86 -30.63 3.12 7.41
N ALA A 87 -30.30 1.84 7.53
CA ALA A 87 -29.52 1.16 6.51
C ALA A 87 -30.41 0.82 5.30
N ASP A 88 -29.82 0.83 4.11
CA ASP A 88 -30.53 0.56 2.86
C ASP A 88 -31.07 -0.87 2.77
N GLY A 89 -30.33 -1.82 3.35
CA GLY A 89 -30.78 -3.19 3.54
C GLY A 89 -30.17 -3.85 4.77
N ALA A 90 -30.82 -4.90 5.27
CA ALA A 90 -30.31 -5.72 6.37
C ALA A 90 -30.62 -7.20 6.14
N ILE A 91 -29.62 -8.04 6.45
CA ILE A 91 -29.76 -9.49 6.49
C ILE A 91 -30.05 -9.91 7.94
N ILE A 92 -31.16 -10.62 8.13
CA ILE A 92 -31.68 -11.04 9.43
C ILE A 92 -31.66 -12.56 9.50
N ILE A 93 -31.02 -13.09 10.54
CA ILE A 93 -30.95 -14.53 10.83
C ILE A 93 -31.33 -14.72 12.29
N ALA A 94 -32.35 -15.54 12.56
CA ALA A 94 -32.88 -15.77 13.91
C ALA A 94 -33.15 -14.46 14.67
N ASP A 95 -33.89 -13.53 14.03
CA ASP A 95 -34.27 -12.21 14.54
C ASP A 95 -33.09 -11.28 14.90
N LYS A 96 -31.89 -11.58 14.41
CA LYS A 96 -30.69 -10.77 14.62
C LYS A 96 -30.13 -10.27 13.30
N VAL A 97 -29.80 -8.98 13.26
CA VAL A 97 -29.09 -8.39 12.12
C VAL A 97 -27.69 -8.99 12.05
N LYS A 98 -27.42 -9.76 11.00
CA LYS A 98 -26.13 -10.41 10.77
C LYS A 98 -25.24 -9.61 9.81
N ALA A 99 -25.86 -8.95 8.85
CA ALA A 99 -25.19 -8.06 7.92
C ALA A 99 -26.00 -6.80 7.65
N VAL A 100 -25.29 -5.71 7.35
CA VAL A 100 -25.86 -4.44 6.90
C VAL A 100 -25.43 -4.20 5.46
N ILE A 101 -26.35 -3.72 4.63
CA ILE A 101 -26.13 -3.37 3.23
C ILE A 101 -26.37 -1.86 3.09
N GLU A 102 -25.37 -1.16 2.56
CA GLU A 102 -25.44 0.27 2.26
C GLU A 102 -25.22 0.48 0.75
N LEU A 103 -26.10 1.24 0.11
CA LEU A 103 -26.14 1.38 -1.34
C LEU A 103 -25.96 2.85 -1.74
N LYS A 104 -25.32 3.07 -2.89
CA LYS A 104 -25.22 4.37 -3.54
C LYS A 104 -25.48 4.26 -5.03
N GLY A 105 -25.82 5.38 -5.69
CA GLY A 105 -25.85 5.44 -7.16
C GLY A 105 -24.49 5.15 -7.81
N THR A 106 -24.50 4.67 -9.06
CA THR A 106 -23.31 4.34 -9.88
C THR A 106 -22.34 5.51 -10.06
N ASP A 107 -22.80 6.74 -9.87
CA ASP A 107 -21.98 7.95 -9.94
C ASP A 107 -20.92 8.00 -8.83
N THR A 108 -21.20 7.35 -7.69
CA THR A 108 -20.24 7.24 -6.57
C THR A 108 -19.11 6.30 -6.95
N THR A 109 -17.89 6.81 -7.06
CA THR A 109 -16.67 6.06 -7.39
C THR A 109 -15.93 5.67 -6.11
N ASP A 110 -15.86 6.57 -5.13
CA ASP A 110 -15.24 6.32 -3.84
C ASP A 110 -16.25 5.71 -2.84
N LEU A 111 -16.33 4.37 -2.84
CA LEU A 111 -17.12 3.63 -1.86
C LEU A 111 -16.61 3.81 -0.41
N GLY A 112 -15.40 4.34 -0.20
CA GLY A 112 -14.84 4.62 1.13
C GLY A 112 -15.64 5.65 1.92
N LYS A 113 -16.26 6.62 1.23
CA LYS A 113 -17.15 7.62 1.84
C LYS A 113 -18.38 7.00 2.49
N ILE A 114 -18.80 5.83 2.01
CA ILE A 114 -19.98 5.09 2.48
C ILE A 114 -19.65 4.26 3.72
N GLU A 115 -18.38 3.90 3.91
CA GLU A 115 -17.93 3.04 5.03
C GLU A 115 -18.29 3.64 6.39
N THR A 116 -18.08 4.94 6.59
CA THR A 116 -18.38 5.60 7.89
C THR A 116 -19.84 5.44 8.27
N GLN A 117 -20.75 5.55 7.29
CA GLN A 117 -22.19 5.35 7.49
C GLN A 117 -22.49 3.87 7.80
N ALA A 118 -21.97 2.95 6.98
CA ALA A 118 -22.19 1.51 7.14
C ALA A 118 -21.66 0.96 8.49
N PHE A 119 -20.46 1.37 8.92
CA PHE A 119 -19.87 0.98 10.21
C PHE A 119 -20.51 1.67 11.41
N GLY A 120 -21.09 2.87 11.21
CA GLY A 120 -21.95 3.52 12.20
C GLY A 120 -23.14 2.63 12.59
N TYR A 121 -23.80 2.00 11.62
CA TYR A 121 -24.87 1.02 11.87
C TYR A 121 -24.37 -0.20 12.65
N LYS A 122 -23.23 -0.75 12.24
CA LYS A 122 -22.63 -1.92 12.89
C LYS A 122 -22.40 -1.69 14.40
N ASN A 123 -21.91 -0.52 14.79
CA ASN A 123 -21.66 -0.18 16.21
C ASN A 123 -22.94 -0.19 17.06
N ASN A 124 -24.11 -0.03 16.44
CA ASN A 124 -25.41 -0.11 17.10
C ASN A 124 -26.03 -1.52 17.07
N GLN A 125 -25.41 -2.48 16.37
CA GLN A 125 -25.90 -3.84 16.16
C GLN A 125 -24.86 -4.88 16.63
N PRO A 126 -24.94 -5.39 17.89
CA PRO A 126 -23.89 -6.23 18.46
C PRO A 126 -23.67 -7.57 17.75
N ASN A 127 -24.67 -8.06 17.01
CA ASN A 127 -24.60 -9.31 16.25
C ASN A 127 -24.21 -9.12 14.77
N CYS A 128 -24.05 -7.86 14.34
CA CYS A 128 -23.67 -7.54 12.97
C CYS A 128 -22.18 -7.84 12.78
N VAL A 129 -21.91 -8.82 11.92
CA VAL A 129 -20.55 -9.28 11.61
C VAL A 129 -20.10 -8.74 10.26
N TYR A 130 -21.01 -8.68 9.31
CA TYR A 130 -20.71 -8.38 7.91
C TYR A 130 -21.25 -7.02 7.52
N ILE A 131 -20.48 -6.31 6.70
CA ILE A 131 -20.90 -5.05 6.10
C ILE A 131 -20.73 -5.21 4.60
N ILE A 132 -21.72 -4.76 3.85
CA ILE A 132 -21.73 -4.79 2.40
C ILE A 132 -22.01 -3.37 1.92
N THR A 133 -21.14 -2.83 1.07
CA THR A 133 -21.38 -1.55 0.42
C THR A 133 -21.37 -1.73 -1.09
N SER A 134 -22.21 -1.02 -1.84
CA SER A 134 -22.22 -1.13 -3.29
C SER A 134 -22.71 0.14 -3.97
N ASN A 135 -22.17 0.42 -5.17
CA ASN A 135 -22.72 1.41 -6.10
C ASN A 135 -23.46 0.74 -7.28
N PHE A 136 -23.95 -0.49 -7.09
CA PHE A 136 -24.56 -1.39 -8.10
C PHE A 136 -23.60 -1.98 -9.16
N GLU A 137 -22.50 -1.30 -9.47
CA GLU A 137 -21.45 -1.82 -10.37
C GLU A 137 -20.35 -2.53 -9.57
N LYS A 138 -19.92 -1.94 -8.46
CA LYS A 138 -18.92 -2.47 -7.53
C LYS A 138 -19.58 -2.82 -6.21
N LEU A 139 -19.11 -3.89 -5.58
CA LEU A 139 -19.54 -4.34 -4.26
C LEU A 139 -18.29 -4.54 -3.38
N ARG A 140 -18.30 -3.95 -2.19
CA ARG A 140 -17.32 -4.24 -1.14
C ARG A 140 -17.93 -5.07 -0.03
N PHE A 141 -17.16 -6.04 0.44
CA PHE A 141 -17.53 -6.93 1.53
C PHE A 141 -16.52 -6.86 2.66
N TYR A 142 -17.00 -6.62 3.87
CA TYR A 142 -16.19 -6.46 5.08
C TYR A 142 -16.58 -7.47 6.14
N ILE A 143 -15.60 -7.84 6.97
CA ILE A 143 -15.80 -8.67 8.16
C ILE A 143 -15.25 -7.90 9.35
N ASP A 144 -16.11 -7.65 10.34
CA ASP A 144 -15.80 -7.03 11.64
C ASP A 144 -15.26 -5.57 11.62
N ASN A 145 -14.46 -5.12 10.67
CA ASN A 145 -13.91 -3.75 10.64
C ASN A 145 -13.70 -3.22 9.21
N ALA A 146 -13.38 -1.92 9.10
CA ALA A 146 -13.17 -1.22 7.83
C ALA A 146 -11.72 -1.33 7.30
N ILE A 147 -10.83 -2.04 8.00
CA ILE A 147 -9.40 -2.04 7.67
C ILE A 147 -9.17 -2.79 6.36
N GLU A 148 -9.86 -3.90 6.14
CA GLU A 148 -9.72 -4.73 4.95
C GLU A 148 -11.09 -5.09 4.38
N HIS A 149 -11.17 -5.23 3.07
CA HIS A 149 -12.37 -5.66 2.36
C HIS A 149 -12.03 -6.44 1.10
N LEU A 150 -13.00 -7.21 0.61
CA LEU A 150 -13.03 -7.70 -0.76
C LEU A 150 -13.79 -6.70 -1.62
N GLU A 151 -13.30 -6.40 -2.82
CA GLU A 151 -14.02 -5.59 -3.81
C GLU A 151 -14.29 -6.44 -5.06
N PHE A 152 -15.51 -6.34 -5.58
CA PHE A 152 -16.01 -7.08 -6.72
C PHE A 152 -16.60 -6.10 -7.73
N ASN A 153 -16.13 -6.08 -8.98
CA ASN A 153 -16.84 -5.41 -10.06
C ASN A 153 -17.87 -6.41 -10.64
N LEU A 154 -19.15 -6.21 -10.34
CA LEU A 154 -20.23 -7.08 -10.72
C LEU A 154 -20.42 -7.16 -12.25
N PHE A 155 -20.07 -6.10 -12.98
CA PHE A 155 -20.27 -6.04 -14.43
C PHE A 155 -19.22 -6.79 -15.25
N THR A 156 -18.05 -7.05 -14.67
CA THR A 156 -16.92 -7.73 -15.33
C THR A 156 -16.39 -8.92 -14.54
N LEU A 157 -17.13 -9.31 -13.51
CA LEU A 157 -16.75 -10.34 -12.55
C LEU A 157 -16.45 -11.69 -13.23
N THR A 158 -15.26 -12.24 -13.04
CA THR A 158 -14.90 -13.56 -13.57
C THR A 158 -15.50 -14.70 -12.76
N GLU A 159 -15.55 -15.92 -13.32
CA GLU A 159 -16.08 -17.10 -12.62
C GLU A 159 -15.38 -17.36 -11.28
N LYS A 160 -14.05 -17.27 -11.24
CA LYS A 160 -13.27 -17.43 -10.01
C LYS A 160 -13.58 -16.34 -8.97
N GLN A 161 -13.84 -15.11 -9.40
CA GLN A 161 -14.29 -14.04 -8.51
C GLN A 161 -15.73 -14.29 -8.03
N PHE A 162 -16.57 -14.93 -8.84
CA PHE A 162 -17.94 -15.31 -8.47
C PHE A 162 -17.96 -16.38 -7.40
N GLU A 163 -17.12 -17.41 -7.53
CA GLU A 163 -16.92 -18.42 -6.49
C GLU A 163 -16.64 -17.77 -5.13
N LEU A 164 -15.72 -16.79 -5.11
CA LEU A 164 -15.38 -16.04 -3.91
C LEU A 164 -16.53 -15.14 -3.41
N LEU A 165 -17.27 -14.48 -4.30
CA LEU A 165 -18.44 -13.69 -3.93
C LEU A 165 -19.54 -14.59 -3.32
N TYR A 166 -19.79 -15.75 -3.93
CA TYR A 166 -20.81 -16.71 -3.53
C TYR A 166 -20.52 -17.32 -2.16
N ILE A 167 -19.26 -17.74 -1.92
CA ILE A 167 -18.87 -18.26 -0.60
C ILE A 167 -18.96 -17.21 0.50
N CYS A 168 -18.79 -15.93 0.16
CA CYS A 168 -18.96 -14.84 1.11
C CYS A 168 -20.41 -14.51 1.41
N LEU A 169 -21.26 -14.43 0.38
CA LEU A 169 -22.56 -13.76 0.47
C LEU A 169 -23.78 -14.66 0.34
N ALA A 170 -23.68 -15.88 -0.18
CA ALA A 170 -24.84 -16.76 -0.30
C ALA A 170 -25.52 -16.97 1.07
N TYR A 171 -26.85 -17.02 1.09
CA TYR A 171 -27.63 -17.08 2.33
C TYR A 171 -27.13 -18.19 3.28
N GLU A 172 -26.95 -19.40 2.76
CA GLU A 172 -26.46 -20.54 3.53
C GLU A 172 -25.08 -20.33 4.15
N ASN A 173 -24.22 -19.55 3.49
CA ASN A 173 -22.86 -19.28 3.91
C ASN A 173 -22.82 -18.17 4.97
N ILE A 174 -23.63 -17.12 4.80
CA ILE A 174 -23.82 -16.05 5.78
C ILE A 174 -24.46 -16.60 7.07
N GLU A 175 -25.46 -17.47 6.95
CA GLU A 175 -26.12 -18.17 8.07
C GLU A 175 -25.12 -19.00 8.88
N LYS A 176 -24.31 -19.83 8.22
CA LYS A 176 -23.29 -20.68 8.85
C LYS A 176 -22.03 -19.91 9.30
N GLY A 177 -21.93 -18.63 8.95
CA GLY A 177 -20.80 -17.77 9.25
C GLY A 177 -19.50 -18.18 8.55
N ILE A 178 -19.59 -18.73 7.33
CA ILE A 178 -18.46 -19.33 6.61
C ILE A 178 -17.34 -18.30 6.36
N ALA A 179 -17.66 -17.12 5.83
CA ALA A 179 -16.68 -16.06 5.57
C ALA A 179 -15.85 -15.69 6.81
N LYS A 180 -16.49 -15.57 7.99
CA LYS A 180 -15.78 -15.31 9.24
C LYS A 180 -14.89 -16.48 9.67
N LYS A 181 -15.33 -17.72 9.48
CA LYS A 181 -14.50 -18.91 9.75
C LYS A 181 -13.28 -18.96 8.84
N ILE A 182 -13.46 -18.71 7.54
CA ILE A 182 -12.35 -18.61 6.57
C ILE A 182 -11.37 -17.51 7.00
N LYS A 183 -11.85 -16.32 7.42
CA LYS A 183 -10.97 -15.24 7.89
C LYS A 183 -10.12 -15.67 9.10
N VAL A 184 -10.73 -16.29 10.11
CA VAL A 184 -10.03 -16.74 11.33
C VAL A 184 -9.04 -17.85 11.02
N GLU A 185 -9.43 -18.84 10.22
CA GLU A 185 -8.56 -19.95 9.82
C GLU A 185 -7.41 -19.46 8.93
N SER A 186 -7.66 -18.49 8.04
CA SER A 186 -6.63 -17.83 7.22
C SER A 186 -5.56 -17.17 8.08
N ILE A 187 -5.96 -16.42 9.12
CA ILE A 187 -5.01 -15.77 10.04
C ILE A 187 -4.16 -16.81 10.78
N SER A 188 -4.78 -17.91 11.24
CA SER A 188 -4.07 -18.98 11.94
C SER A 188 -3.10 -19.73 11.02
N GLN A 189 -3.50 -19.97 9.77
CA GLN A 189 -2.67 -20.62 8.77
C GLN A 189 -1.47 -19.73 8.41
N GLU A 190 -1.70 -18.44 8.20
CA GLU A 190 -0.66 -17.46 7.91
C GLU A 190 0.39 -17.38 9.04
N ASP A 191 -0.04 -17.34 10.31
CA ASP A 191 0.88 -17.35 11.45
C ASP A 191 1.72 -18.65 11.50
N THR A 192 1.11 -19.79 11.15
CA THR A 192 1.80 -21.08 11.09
C THR A 192 2.86 -21.09 9.98
N ILE A 193 2.49 -20.66 8.77
CA ILE A 193 3.39 -20.57 7.62
C ILE A 193 4.52 -19.59 7.92
N THR A 194 4.20 -18.43 8.47
CA THR A 194 5.18 -17.39 8.86
C THR A 194 6.22 -17.94 9.82
N LYS A 195 5.79 -18.62 10.89
CA LYS A 195 6.70 -19.22 11.88
C LYS A 195 7.58 -20.31 11.26
N LYS A 196 7.01 -21.13 10.39
CA LYS A 196 7.74 -22.21 9.71
C LYS A 196 8.77 -21.65 8.73
N LEU A 197 8.37 -20.71 7.89
CA LEU A 197 9.26 -20.03 6.95
C LEU A 197 10.38 -19.28 7.68
N TYR A 198 10.07 -18.56 8.76
CA TYR A 198 11.08 -17.89 9.58
C TYR A 198 12.12 -18.87 10.12
N LYS A 199 11.67 -20.02 10.64
CA LYS A 199 12.56 -21.07 11.17
C LYS A 199 13.47 -21.62 10.08
N ASP A 200 12.93 -21.90 8.90
CA ASP A 200 13.70 -22.44 7.78
C ASP A 200 14.66 -21.40 7.20
N TYR A 201 14.24 -20.14 7.11
CA TYR A 201 15.07 -19.02 6.68
C TYR A 201 16.22 -18.72 7.64
N SER A 202 15.95 -18.65 8.96
CA SER A 202 16.99 -18.43 9.98
C SER A 202 18.00 -19.59 10.00
N LEU A 203 17.53 -20.83 9.80
CA LEU A 203 18.41 -21.99 9.63
C LEU A 203 19.32 -21.84 8.40
N PHE A 204 18.74 -21.53 7.24
CA PHE A 204 19.50 -21.33 6.01
C PHE A 204 20.54 -20.22 6.19
N LYS A 205 20.15 -19.08 6.77
CA LYS A 205 21.05 -17.96 7.03
C LYS A 205 22.27 -18.36 7.87
N ARG A 206 22.03 -19.01 9.00
CA ARG A 206 23.10 -19.43 9.91
C ARG A 206 24.06 -20.42 9.23
N GLU A 207 23.51 -21.46 8.59
CA GLU A 207 24.32 -22.51 7.96
C GLU A 207 25.07 -21.98 6.73
N LEU A 208 24.44 -21.12 5.92
CA LEU A 208 25.09 -20.46 4.79
C LEU A 208 26.26 -19.59 5.25
N HIS A 209 26.09 -18.80 6.30
CA HIS A 209 27.18 -17.99 6.85
C HIS A 209 28.34 -18.86 7.34
N GLN A 210 28.05 -19.88 8.16
CA GLN A 210 29.06 -20.81 8.68
C GLN A 210 29.82 -21.49 7.54
N ASN A 211 29.11 -21.92 6.50
CA ASN A 211 29.71 -22.54 5.32
C ASN A 211 30.61 -21.57 4.54
N LEU A 212 30.17 -20.33 4.35
CA LEU A 212 30.97 -19.30 3.70
C LEU A 212 32.27 -19.03 4.45
N VAL A 213 32.23 -18.88 5.77
CA VAL A 213 33.42 -18.68 6.62
C VAL A 213 34.36 -19.88 6.54
N GLN A 214 33.82 -21.10 6.58
CA GLN A 214 34.62 -22.32 6.55
C GLN A 214 35.31 -22.54 5.20
N LEU A 215 34.62 -22.30 4.08
CA LEU A 215 35.13 -22.61 2.74
C LEU A 215 35.92 -21.46 2.10
N ASN A 216 35.85 -20.25 2.66
CA ASN A 216 36.49 -19.05 2.10
C ASN A 216 37.28 -18.28 3.18
N PRO A 217 38.25 -18.91 3.85
CA PRO A 217 39.01 -18.30 4.95
C PRO A 217 39.87 -17.10 4.54
N GLU A 218 40.01 -16.83 3.24
CA GLU A 218 40.73 -15.68 2.69
C GLU A 218 40.00 -14.34 2.85
N TYR A 219 38.70 -14.35 3.13
CA TYR A 219 37.90 -13.15 3.33
C TYR A 219 37.64 -12.88 4.82
N ASP A 220 37.42 -11.60 5.15
CA ASP A 220 37.02 -11.19 6.48
C ASP A 220 35.61 -11.74 6.83
N GLU A 221 35.44 -12.23 8.06
CA GLU A 221 34.19 -12.85 8.50
C GLU A 221 33.01 -11.86 8.46
N LEU A 222 33.23 -10.58 8.78
CA LEU A 222 32.19 -9.56 8.75
C LEU A 222 31.81 -9.19 7.31
N ASP A 223 32.76 -9.24 6.37
CA ASP A 223 32.45 -9.10 4.94
C ASP A 223 31.65 -10.31 4.43
N LEU A 224 32.07 -11.54 4.75
CA LEU A 224 31.33 -12.76 4.38
C LEU A 224 29.92 -12.77 4.96
N PHE A 225 29.75 -12.25 6.17
CA PHE A 225 28.45 -12.08 6.80
C PHE A 225 27.52 -11.16 5.99
N LYS A 226 27.99 -9.97 5.61
CA LYS A 226 27.22 -9.06 4.73
C LYS A 226 26.91 -9.71 3.38
N LYS A 227 27.86 -10.45 2.81
CA LYS A 227 27.66 -11.17 1.55
C LYS A 227 26.64 -12.29 1.68
N SER A 228 26.61 -13.01 2.80
CA SER A 228 25.61 -14.04 3.08
C SER A 228 24.19 -13.47 3.06
N GLN A 229 23.98 -12.27 3.63
CA GLN A 229 22.68 -11.61 3.64
C GLN A 229 22.25 -11.17 2.23
N LYS A 230 23.13 -10.49 1.50
CA LYS A 230 22.86 -10.12 0.10
C LYS A 230 22.56 -11.34 -0.78
N LEU A 231 23.21 -12.47 -0.54
CA LEU A 231 22.94 -13.71 -1.25
C LEU A 231 21.57 -14.31 -0.88
N LEU A 232 21.18 -14.27 0.39
CA LEU A 232 19.82 -14.66 0.81
C LEU A 232 18.75 -13.77 0.19
N ASP A 233 18.99 -12.46 0.09
CA ASP A 233 18.05 -11.54 -0.54
C ASP A 233 17.88 -11.85 -2.04
N ARG A 234 18.96 -12.27 -2.73
CA ARG A 234 18.89 -12.76 -4.11
C ARG A 234 18.05 -14.03 -4.23
N PHE A 235 18.22 -14.99 -3.31
CA PHE A 235 17.39 -16.20 -3.30
C PHE A 235 15.93 -15.90 -2.98
N LEU A 236 15.67 -15.01 -2.03
CA LEU A 236 14.32 -14.63 -1.69
C LEU A 236 13.62 -13.96 -2.86
N PHE A 237 14.28 -13.03 -3.55
CA PHE A 237 13.74 -12.47 -4.78
C PHE A 237 13.46 -13.55 -5.82
N LEU A 238 14.34 -14.55 -5.96
CA LEU A 238 14.15 -15.66 -6.90
C LEU A 238 12.89 -16.47 -6.58
N PHE A 239 12.63 -16.81 -5.31
CA PHE A 239 11.43 -17.53 -4.89
C PHE A 239 10.15 -16.72 -5.14
N PHE A 240 10.16 -15.42 -4.83
CA PHE A 240 9.03 -14.56 -5.17
C PHE A 240 8.83 -14.42 -6.68
N ALA A 241 9.93 -14.37 -7.44
CA ALA A 241 9.89 -14.14 -8.87
C ALA A 241 9.30 -15.31 -9.64
N GLU A 242 9.56 -16.56 -9.23
CA GLU A 242 8.93 -17.73 -9.87
C GLU A 242 7.42 -17.80 -9.61
N ASP A 243 6.96 -17.45 -8.40
CA ASP A 243 5.54 -17.51 -8.06
C ASP A 243 4.73 -16.33 -8.59
N ARG A 244 5.36 -15.15 -8.70
CA ARG A 244 4.73 -13.94 -9.26
C ARG A 244 4.86 -13.83 -10.78
N GLN A 245 5.24 -14.91 -11.46
CA GLN A 245 5.36 -14.98 -12.93
C GLN A 245 6.36 -13.94 -13.50
N LEU A 246 7.32 -13.50 -12.68
CA LEU A 246 8.45 -12.67 -13.12
C LEU A 246 9.54 -13.54 -13.78
N LEU A 247 9.57 -14.81 -13.37
CA LEU A 247 10.32 -15.91 -13.94
C LEU A 247 9.36 -17.04 -14.33
N PRO A 248 9.82 -18.01 -15.14
CA PRO A 248 9.08 -19.24 -15.35
C PRO A 248 8.67 -19.89 -14.02
N PRO A 249 7.45 -20.45 -13.92
CA PRO A 249 7.02 -21.17 -12.72
C PRO A 249 8.01 -22.29 -12.37
N ASN A 250 8.30 -22.48 -11.07
CA ASN A 250 9.23 -23.48 -10.57
C ASN A 250 10.65 -23.35 -11.13
N SER A 251 11.12 -22.12 -11.38
CA SER A 251 12.49 -21.86 -11.86
C SER A 251 13.56 -22.42 -10.93
N VAL A 252 13.38 -22.34 -9.61
CA VAL A 252 14.32 -22.91 -8.65
C VAL A 252 14.37 -24.43 -8.78
N ARG A 253 13.20 -25.08 -8.86
CA ARG A 253 13.12 -26.53 -9.10
C ARG A 253 13.83 -26.92 -10.39
N LEU A 254 13.64 -26.15 -11.46
CA LEU A 254 14.33 -26.36 -12.72
C LEU A 254 15.84 -26.24 -12.58
N ILE A 255 16.35 -25.23 -11.85
CA ILE A 255 17.80 -25.06 -11.60
C ILE A 255 18.37 -26.29 -10.88
N LEU A 256 17.68 -26.76 -9.84
CA LEU A 256 18.10 -27.88 -9.01
C LEU A 256 18.08 -29.20 -9.79
N ASN A 257 17.02 -29.44 -10.57
CA ASN A 257 16.89 -30.63 -11.40
C ASN A 257 17.93 -30.64 -12.54
N ASP A 258 18.11 -29.50 -13.23
CA ASP A 258 19.14 -29.36 -14.27
C ASP A 258 20.55 -29.63 -13.70
N TRP A 259 20.81 -29.23 -12.45
CA TRP A 259 22.10 -29.50 -11.81
C TRP A 259 22.28 -30.98 -11.48
N ARG A 260 21.29 -31.65 -10.91
CA ARG A 260 21.33 -33.12 -10.67
C ARG A 260 21.50 -33.89 -11.98
N ASP A 261 20.78 -33.52 -13.03
CA ASP A 261 20.89 -34.13 -14.36
C ASP A 261 22.31 -34.00 -14.97
N LEU A 262 23.04 -32.92 -14.63
CA LEU A 262 24.43 -32.73 -15.07
C LEU A 262 25.39 -33.62 -14.27
N GLN A 263 25.17 -33.73 -12.96
CA GLN A 263 25.94 -34.64 -12.10
C GLN A 263 25.76 -36.10 -12.54
N ASP A 264 24.53 -36.51 -12.88
CA ASP A 264 24.22 -37.85 -13.38
C ASP A 264 24.87 -38.17 -14.74
N ARG A 265 25.35 -37.15 -15.45
CA ARG A 265 26.06 -37.26 -16.74
C ARG A 265 27.57 -37.03 -16.59
N ASP A 266 28.09 -37.12 -15.38
CA ASP A 266 29.50 -36.90 -15.05
C ASP A 266 30.01 -35.49 -15.42
N VAL A 267 29.12 -34.49 -15.42
CA VAL A 267 29.48 -33.08 -15.64
C VAL A 267 29.58 -32.36 -14.30
N GLU A 268 30.80 -32.18 -13.81
CA GLU A 268 31.07 -31.46 -12.56
C GLU A 268 30.93 -29.95 -12.74
N ILE A 269 29.90 -29.38 -12.13
CA ILE A 269 29.65 -27.94 -12.05
C ILE A 269 29.05 -27.62 -10.68
N PRO A 270 29.58 -26.62 -9.95
CA PRO A 270 28.98 -26.17 -8.70
C PRO A 270 27.53 -25.70 -8.89
N LEU A 271 26.66 -26.03 -7.95
CA LEU A 271 25.27 -25.57 -7.94
C LEU A 271 25.21 -24.05 -7.85
N TYR A 272 26.11 -23.43 -7.09
CA TYR A 272 26.16 -21.98 -6.98
C TYR A 272 26.45 -21.29 -8.33
N ASP A 273 27.27 -21.90 -9.21
CA ASP A 273 27.49 -21.38 -10.57
C ASP A 273 26.22 -21.41 -11.42
N ARG A 274 25.35 -22.40 -11.19
CA ARG A 274 24.01 -22.43 -11.81
C ARG A 274 23.19 -21.24 -11.35
N PHE A 275 23.11 -20.96 -10.05
CA PHE A 275 22.40 -19.80 -9.52
C PHE A 275 22.99 -18.47 -10.02
N LYS A 276 24.32 -18.32 -10.05
CA LYS A 276 24.98 -17.12 -10.60
C LYS A 276 24.55 -16.83 -12.03
N LYS A 277 24.34 -17.86 -12.85
CA LYS A 277 23.82 -17.69 -14.21
C LYS A 277 22.44 -17.04 -14.23
N TYR A 278 21.52 -17.49 -13.36
CA TYR A 278 20.18 -16.93 -13.24
C TYR A 278 20.17 -15.55 -12.59
N PHE A 279 21.07 -15.27 -11.64
CA PHE A 279 21.31 -13.91 -11.15
C PHE A 279 21.79 -12.98 -12.27
N GLY A 280 22.65 -13.47 -13.16
CA GLY A 280 23.03 -12.77 -14.38
C GLY A 280 21.82 -12.45 -15.27
N TYR A 281 20.91 -13.41 -15.45
CA TYR A 281 19.67 -13.20 -16.19
C TYR A 281 18.77 -12.14 -15.54
N LEU A 282 18.62 -12.18 -14.21
CA LEU A 282 17.87 -11.18 -13.47
C LEU A 282 18.52 -9.80 -13.50
N ASN A 283 19.85 -9.72 -13.64
CA ASN A 283 20.57 -8.48 -13.83
C ASN A 283 20.38 -7.95 -15.27
N THR A 284 20.92 -8.63 -16.28
CA THR A 284 20.99 -8.08 -17.65
C THR A 284 19.77 -8.37 -18.52
N GLY A 285 18.87 -9.23 -18.06
CA GLY A 285 17.87 -9.88 -18.91
C GLY A 285 18.47 -11.06 -19.68
N PHE A 286 17.61 -11.97 -20.11
CA PHE A 286 17.96 -13.14 -20.92
C PHE A 286 16.85 -13.43 -21.92
N LYS A 287 17.22 -13.63 -23.19
CA LYS A 287 16.31 -14.17 -24.20
C LYS A 287 16.67 -15.61 -24.47
N GLY A 288 15.81 -16.52 -24.06
CA GLY A 288 16.02 -17.95 -24.17
C GLY A 288 15.19 -18.57 -25.27
N LYS A 289 15.48 -19.83 -25.61
CA LYS A 289 14.63 -20.62 -26.52
C LYS A 289 13.35 -21.12 -25.84
N ARG A 290 13.39 -21.32 -24.52
CA ARG A 290 12.28 -21.87 -23.72
C ARG A 290 11.49 -20.79 -22.99
N TYR A 291 12.17 -19.75 -22.54
CA TYR A 291 11.59 -18.65 -21.79
C TYR A 291 12.49 -17.43 -21.90
N ASP A 292 11.91 -16.26 -21.66
CA ASP A 292 12.62 -15.00 -21.53
C ASP A 292 12.63 -14.58 -20.05
N VAL A 293 13.70 -13.95 -19.63
CA VAL A 293 13.84 -13.32 -18.30
C VAL A 293 14.08 -11.84 -18.52
N PHE A 294 13.29 -11.01 -17.84
CA PHE A 294 13.46 -9.57 -17.91
C PHE A 294 14.61 -9.09 -17.02
N ALA A 295 15.16 -7.93 -17.37
CA ALA A 295 16.23 -7.31 -16.60
C ALA A 295 15.65 -6.57 -15.38
N TYR A 296 15.69 -7.21 -14.22
CA TYR A 296 15.28 -6.67 -12.92
C TYR A 296 16.49 -5.95 -12.27
N ASN A 297 17.01 -4.94 -12.98
CA ASN A 297 18.16 -4.11 -12.62
C ASN A 297 17.89 -3.18 -11.42
N GLY A 298 17.83 -3.74 -10.21
CA GLY A 298 17.61 -2.99 -8.96
C GLY A 298 18.88 -2.67 -8.16
N GLY A 299 20.02 -3.27 -8.50
CA GLY A 299 21.25 -3.21 -7.69
C GLY A 299 21.55 -4.50 -6.95
N LEU A 300 20.52 -5.24 -6.54
CA LEU A 300 20.62 -6.53 -5.84
C LEU A 300 21.46 -7.57 -6.63
N PHE A 301 21.23 -7.66 -7.94
CA PHE A 301 21.89 -8.61 -8.83
C PHE A 301 23.13 -8.06 -9.53
N LYS A 302 23.63 -6.87 -9.15
CA LYS A 302 24.89 -6.35 -9.70
C LYS A 302 26.05 -7.29 -9.39
N PRO A 303 27.05 -7.39 -10.28
CA PRO A 303 28.29 -8.12 -10.01
C PRO A 303 28.88 -7.72 -8.65
N ASP A 304 29.42 -8.70 -7.94
CA ASP A 304 29.93 -8.52 -6.59
C ASP A 304 31.20 -9.37 -6.44
N ALA A 305 32.34 -8.68 -6.29
CA ALA A 305 33.65 -9.31 -6.39
C ALA A 305 33.87 -10.48 -5.43
N ILE A 306 33.22 -10.50 -4.26
CA ILE A 306 33.30 -11.60 -3.31
C ILE A 306 32.28 -12.67 -3.68
N LEU A 307 31.00 -12.31 -3.86
CA LEU A 307 29.97 -13.31 -4.19
C LEU A 307 30.20 -14.02 -5.52
N ASP A 308 30.94 -13.42 -6.45
CA ASP A 308 31.22 -14.02 -7.75
C ASP A 308 32.31 -15.12 -7.66
N THR A 309 33.11 -15.14 -6.58
CA THR A 309 34.26 -16.04 -6.38
C THR A 309 34.12 -17.04 -5.24
N VAL A 310 33.25 -16.77 -4.26
CA VAL A 310 33.08 -17.66 -3.09
C VAL A 310 32.64 -19.08 -3.47
N LYS A 311 33.12 -20.02 -2.69
CA LYS A 311 32.75 -21.43 -2.68
C LYS A 311 31.64 -21.66 -1.65
N ILE A 312 30.65 -22.45 -2.05
CA ILE A 312 29.51 -22.82 -1.22
C ILE A 312 29.30 -24.32 -1.40
N ASP A 313 28.96 -25.01 -0.32
CA ASP A 313 28.63 -26.43 -0.36
C ASP A 313 27.32 -26.66 -1.15
N ASP A 314 27.41 -27.54 -2.15
CA ASP A 314 26.31 -27.78 -3.10
C ASP A 314 25.11 -28.47 -2.43
N GLU A 315 25.34 -29.41 -1.51
CA GLU A 315 24.26 -30.13 -0.82
C GLU A 315 23.54 -29.23 0.19
N LEU A 316 24.27 -28.38 0.92
CA LEU A 316 23.69 -27.33 1.76
C LEU A 316 22.81 -26.41 0.93
N LEU A 317 23.33 -25.91 -0.20
CA LEU A 317 22.61 -24.98 -1.05
C LEU A 317 21.37 -25.66 -1.67
N PHE A 318 21.50 -26.90 -2.13
CA PHE A 318 20.41 -27.71 -2.65
C PHE A 318 19.30 -27.86 -1.61
N ASN A 319 19.62 -28.35 -0.42
CA ASN A 319 18.63 -28.68 0.60
C ASN A 319 17.82 -27.45 1.05
N HIS A 320 18.48 -26.31 1.28
CA HIS A 320 17.78 -25.10 1.71
C HIS A 320 16.95 -24.47 0.59
N THR A 321 17.49 -24.34 -0.62
CA THR A 321 16.74 -23.75 -1.75
C THR A 321 15.60 -24.65 -2.21
N PHE A 322 15.77 -25.97 -2.17
CA PHE A 322 14.71 -26.95 -2.40
C PHE A 322 13.58 -26.77 -1.39
N LYS A 323 13.90 -26.65 -0.10
CA LYS A 323 12.91 -26.55 0.97
C LYS A 323 12.18 -25.22 0.99
N ILE A 324 12.88 -24.11 0.71
CA ILE A 324 12.24 -22.78 0.72
C ILE A 324 11.41 -22.56 -0.56
N SER A 325 11.76 -23.17 -1.69
CA SER A 325 10.92 -23.13 -2.91
C SER A 325 9.61 -23.92 -2.82
N ASP A 326 9.33 -24.62 -1.70
CA ASP A 326 8.02 -25.25 -1.45
C ASP A 326 6.96 -24.28 -0.90
N TYR A 327 7.36 -23.09 -0.46
CA TYR A 327 6.44 -22.08 0.03
C TYR A 327 5.82 -21.31 -1.12
N ASP A 328 4.53 -20.98 -1.03
CA ASP A 328 3.84 -20.14 -2.01
C ASP A 328 4.03 -18.65 -1.67
N PHE A 329 4.95 -18.00 -2.37
CA PHE A 329 5.27 -16.58 -2.25
C PHE A 329 4.34 -15.65 -3.03
N ALA A 330 3.44 -16.20 -3.85
CA ALA A 330 2.40 -15.41 -4.50
C ALA A 330 1.21 -15.17 -3.58
N SER A 331 0.80 -16.19 -2.82
CA SER A 331 -0.47 -16.14 -2.08
C SER A 331 -0.39 -16.40 -0.58
N GLU A 332 0.58 -17.18 -0.11
CA GLU A 332 0.68 -17.53 1.30
C GLU A 332 1.68 -16.64 2.07
N VAL A 333 2.76 -16.22 1.41
CA VAL A 333 3.78 -15.34 2.00
C VAL A 333 3.58 -13.90 1.54
N ASP A 334 2.89 -13.12 2.36
CA ASP A 334 2.73 -11.69 2.17
C ASP A 334 4.06 -10.93 2.34
N VAL A 335 4.27 -9.86 1.59
CA VAL A 335 5.49 -9.03 1.69
C VAL A 335 5.68 -8.46 3.10
N ASN A 336 4.60 -8.27 3.88
CA ASN A 336 4.72 -7.83 5.27
C ASN A 336 5.31 -8.92 6.19
N ILE A 337 5.13 -10.21 5.87
CA ILE A 337 5.78 -11.32 6.60
C ILE A 337 7.30 -11.21 6.50
N LEU A 338 7.81 -10.73 5.36
CA LEU A 338 9.23 -10.48 5.21
C LEU A 338 9.73 -9.45 6.21
N GLY A 339 9.04 -8.32 6.36
CA GLY A 339 9.40 -7.32 7.37
C GLY A 339 9.57 -7.94 8.76
N HIS A 340 8.64 -8.82 9.16
CA HIS A 340 8.72 -9.55 10.42
C HIS A 340 9.88 -10.56 10.50
N ILE A 341 10.08 -11.37 9.45
CA ILE A 341 11.17 -12.34 9.36
C ILE A 341 12.52 -11.62 9.47
N PHE A 342 12.64 -10.53 8.73
CA PHE A 342 13.87 -9.77 8.63
C PHE A 342 14.19 -9.01 9.91
N GLU A 343 13.23 -8.37 10.55
CA GLU A 343 13.43 -7.70 11.84
C GLU A 343 13.88 -8.67 12.93
N ASN A 344 13.31 -9.87 12.97
CA ASN A 344 13.79 -10.90 13.90
C ASN A 344 15.23 -11.31 13.59
N SER A 345 15.61 -11.35 12.30
CA SER A 345 16.97 -11.63 11.87
C SER A 345 17.97 -10.50 12.18
N LEU A 346 17.53 -9.23 12.23
CA LEU A 346 18.38 -8.09 12.61
C LEU A 346 18.90 -8.26 14.05
N ASN A 347 18.08 -8.78 14.96
CA ASN A 347 18.53 -9.04 16.34
C ASN A 347 19.69 -10.06 16.39
N GLU A 348 19.61 -11.11 15.56
CA GLU A 348 20.70 -12.09 15.42
C GLU A 348 21.97 -11.43 14.83
N LEU A 349 21.81 -10.47 13.89
CA LEU A 349 22.93 -9.75 13.27
C LEU A 349 23.76 -8.98 14.30
N ASP A 350 23.10 -8.25 15.21
CA ASP A 350 23.81 -7.43 16.20
C ASP A 350 24.42 -8.28 17.32
N GLU A 351 23.87 -9.45 17.60
CA GLU A 351 24.50 -10.42 18.52
C GLU A 351 25.78 -11.00 17.93
N ILE A 352 25.75 -11.41 16.66
CA ILE A 352 26.93 -11.94 15.97
C ILE A 352 28.01 -10.87 15.84
N LYS A 353 27.66 -9.64 15.40
CA LYS A 353 28.62 -8.53 15.31
C LYS A 353 29.24 -8.19 16.67
N ALA A 354 28.46 -8.19 17.75
CA ALA A 354 28.98 -7.93 19.09
C ALA A 354 29.93 -9.04 19.57
N GLN A 355 29.61 -10.31 19.28
CA GLN A 355 30.51 -11.44 19.56
C GLN A 355 31.82 -11.34 18.77
N LEU A 356 31.75 -11.06 17.47
CA LEU A 356 32.92 -10.89 16.61
C LEU A 356 33.78 -9.69 17.02
N ALA A 357 33.16 -8.62 17.54
CA ALA A 357 33.85 -7.46 18.07
C ALA A 357 34.34 -7.62 19.53
N GLY A 358 34.12 -8.77 20.17
CA GLY A 358 34.54 -9.04 21.55
C GLY A 358 33.82 -8.22 22.63
N GLN A 359 32.61 -7.71 22.34
CA GLN A 359 31.81 -6.92 23.29
C GLN A 359 30.93 -7.83 24.17
N GLU A 360 30.84 -7.55 25.48
CA GLU A 360 29.95 -8.30 26.39
C GLU A 360 28.47 -8.10 26.01
N ILE A 361 27.78 -9.21 25.73
CA ILE A 361 26.34 -9.22 25.45
C ILE A 361 25.57 -9.25 26.77
N ASP A 362 24.98 -8.12 27.14
CA ASP A 362 24.02 -8.05 28.26
C ASP A 362 22.69 -8.72 27.85
N LYS A 363 22.59 -10.03 28.12
CA LYS A 363 21.40 -10.86 27.84
C LYS A 363 20.14 -10.42 28.60
N SER A 364 20.27 -9.55 29.62
CA SER A 364 19.14 -9.09 30.46
C SER A 364 18.35 -7.93 29.86
N LYS A 365 18.90 -7.26 28.84
CA LYS A 365 18.22 -6.20 28.08
C LYS A 365 18.03 -6.69 26.65
N THR A 366 16.88 -7.28 26.35
CA THR A 366 16.49 -7.55 24.95
C THR A 366 16.66 -6.27 24.13
N LYS A 367 17.58 -6.27 23.16
CA LYS A 367 17.98 -5.12 22.32
C LYS A 367 16.81 -4.43 21.60
N ARG A 368 15.64 -5.06 21.51
CA ARG A 368 14.35 -4.44 21.13
C ARG A 368 14.11 -3.06 21.77
N LYS A 369 14.56 -2.83 23.01
CA LYS A 369 14.42 -1.52 23.69
C LYS A 369 15.53 -0.51 23.39
N LYS A 370 16.69 -0.94 22.87
CA LYS A 370 17.86 -0.07 22.67
C LYS A 370 17.92 0.52 21.26
N ASP A 371 17.57 -0.28 20.25
CA ASP A 371 17.61 0.15 18.83
C ASP A 371 16.22 0.48 18.26
N GLY A 372 15.15 0.33 19.04
CA GLY A 372 13.80 0.76 18.66
C GLY A 372 13.20 0.02 17.46
N VAL A 373 13.73 -1.17 17.12
CA VAL A 373 13.25 -1.98 15.99
C VAL A 373 11.89 -2.59 16.35
N PHE A 374 10.83 -1.86 16.00
CA PHE A 374 9.44 -2.28 16.17
C PHE A 374 8.74 -2.24 14.82
N TYR A 375 8.32 -3.41 14.33
CA TYR A 375 7.34 -3.46 13.25
C TYR A 375 6.11 -2.64 13.61
N THR A 376 5.78 -1.67 12.77
CA THR A 376 4.55 -0.91 12.92
C THR A 376 3.40 -1.69 12.27
N PRO A 377 2.39 -2.13 13.04
CA PRO A 377 1.25 -2.86 12.48
C PRO A 377 0.60 -2.13 11.31
N LYS A 378 0.20 -2.88 10.28
CA LYS A 378 -0.43 -2.35 9.05
C LYS A 378 -1.61 -1.40 9.32
N TYR A 379 -2.43 -1.67 10.33
CA TYR A 379 -3.56 -0.79 10.63
C TYR A 379 -3.11 0.60 11.11
N ILE A 380 -1.96 0.69 11.79
CA ILE A 380 -1.37 1.95 12.24
C ILE A 380 -0.79 2.71 11.04
N THR A 381 0.02 2.04 10.21
CA THR A 381 0.59 2.68 9.03
C THR A 381 -0.52 3.16 8.08
N LYS A 382 -1.55 2.33 7.85
CA LYS A 382 -2.72 2.69 7.02
C LYS A 382 -3.40 3.95 7.56
N TYR A 383 -3.74 3.95 8.86
CA TYR A 383 -4.40 5.09 9.50
C TYR A 383 -3.58 6.38 9.36
N ILE A 384 -2.28 6.32 9.63
CA ILE A 384 -1.41 7.51 9.55
C ILE A 384 -1.33 8.02 8.11
N VAL A 385 -1.13 7.14 7.12
CA VAL A 385 -1.06 7.52 5.70
C VAL A 385 -2.38 8.15 5.23
N GLU A 386 -3.53 7.57 5.59
CA GLU A 386 -4.85 8.11 5.25
C GLU A 386 -5.08 9.50 5.85
N ASN A 387 -4.68 9.71 7.12
CA ASN A 387 -4.85 10.98 7.81
C ASN A 387 -3.76 12.03 7.49
N THR A 388 -2.77 11.69 6.68
CA THR A 388 -1.70 12.60 6.24
C THR A 388 -1.75 12.81 4.72
N VAL A 389 -1.27 11.84 3.94
CA VAL A 389 -1.28 11.87 2.47
C VAL A 389 -2.71 11.91 1.95
N GLY A 390 -3.62 11.11 2.53
CA GLY A 390 -5.03 11.12 2.13
C GLY A 390 -5.74 12.44 2.44
N LYS A 391 -5.39 13.10 3.54
CA LYS A 391 -5.89 14.44 3.87
C LYS A 391 -5.42 15.48 2.83
N LEU A 392 -4.14 15.48 2.46
CA LEU A 392 -3.60 16.35 1.41
C LEU A 392 -4.30 16.11 0.05
N CYS A 393 -4.53 14.85 -0.30
CA CYS A 393 -5.25 14.47 -1.52
C CYS A 393 -6.68 15.02 -1.52
N THR A 394 -7.38 14.93 -0.39
CA THR A 394 -8.72 15.46 -0.22
C THR A 394 -8.75 16.98 -0.40
N GLU A 395 -7.86 17.71 0.27
CA GLU A 395 -7.75 19.18 0.16
C GLU A 395 -7.42 19.61 -1.26
N LYS A 396 -6.51 18.90 -1.95
CA LYS A 396 -6.16 19.22 -3.33
C LYS A 396 -7.32 18.97 -4.30
N LYS A 397 -8.07 17.87 -4.13
CA LYS A 397 -9.29 17.61 -4.91
C LYS A 397 -10.34 18.71 -4.72
N GLN A 398 -10.52 19.17 -3.48
CA GLN A 398 -11.41 20.30 -3.16
C GLN A 398 -10.95 21.59 -3.85
N ALA A 399 -9.66 21.93 -3.76
CA ALA A 399 -9.09 23.12 -4.41
C ALA A 399 -9.19 23.10 -5.94
N LEU A 400 -9.16 21.91 -6.56
CA LEU A 400 -9.35 21.73 -8.01
C LEU A 400 -10.83 21.57 -8.40
N HIS A 401 -11.75 21.61 -7.44
CA HIS A 401 -13.18 21.36 -7.64
C HIS A 401 -13.43 20.06 -8.42
N ILE A 402 -12.84 18.96 -7.93
CA ILE A 402 -13.04 17.61 -8.46
C ILE A 402 -14.14 16.96 -7.63
N ASN A 403 -15.37 16.98 -8.13
CA ASN A 403 -16.51 16.27 -7.55
C ASN A 403 -16.85 15.07 -8.43
N GLU A 404 -17.07 13.89 -7.84
CA GLU A 404 -17.33 12.65 -8.58
C GLU A 404 -18.57 12.74 -9.47
N GLU A 405 -19.60 13.44 -9.01
CA GLU A 405 -20.86 13.68 -9.72
C GLU A 405 -20.66 14.43 -11.05
N ASP A 406 -19.55 15.14 -11.21
CA ASP A 406 -19.23 15.85 -12.45
C ASP A 406 -18.69 14.91 -13.55
N TYR A 407 -18.26 13.69 -13.19
CA TYR A 407 -17.61 12.74 -14.09
C TYR A 407 -18.58 11.62 -14.49
N THR A 408 -19.54 11.97 -15.34
CA THR A 408 -20.55 11.03 -15.86
C THR A 408 -20.33 10.70 -17.33
N SER A 409 -20.86 9.56 -17.75
CA SER A 409 -20.87 9.15 -19.15
C SER A 409 -21.97 9.84 -19.97
N ASP A 410 -22.63 10.89 -19.46
CA ASP A 410 -23.73 11.54 -20.17
C ASP A 410 -23.22 12.18 -21.47
N ASN A 411 -23.74 11.69 -22.59
CA ASN A 411 -23.42 12.16 -23.94
C ASN A 411 -23.92 13.60 -24.20
N ARG A 412 -24.72 14.17 -23.30
CA ARG A 412 -25.22 15.55 -23.37
C ARG A 412 -24.20 16.59 -22.88
N ILE A 413 -23.14 16.17 -22.18
CA ILE A 413 -22.09 17.08 -21.72
C ILE A 413 -21.31 17.61 -22.92
N GLN A 414 -21.24 18.94 -23.04
CA GLN A 414 -20.50 19.59 -24.12
C GLN A 414 -19.02 19.19 -24.10
N LYS A 415 -18.42 18.98 -25.28
CA LYS A 415 -17.01 18.60 -25.45
C LYS A 415 -16.05 19.51 -24.67
N LYS A 416 -16.36 20.82 -24.59
CA LYS A 416 -15.58 21.80 -23.84
C LYS A 416 -15.58 21.54 -22.33
N THR A 417 -16.72 21.13 -21.77
CA THR A 417 -16.87 20.77 -20.35
C THR A 417 -16.12 19.48 -20.03
N LYS A 418 -16.24 18.45 -20.89
CA LYS A 418 -15.45 17.21 -20.74
C LYS A 418 -13.93 17.50 -20.74
N GLN A 419 -13.46 18.37 -21.63
CA GLN A 419 -12.05 18.77 -21.63
C GLN A 419 -11.64 19.47 -20.34
N ALA A 420 -12.46 20.40 -19.82
CA ALA A 420 -12.15 21.08 -18.56
C ALA A 420 -12.06 20.12 -17.36
N HIS A 421 -12.91 19.09 -17.30
CA HIS A 421 -12.83 18.03 -16.28
C HIS A 421 -11.57 17.17 -16.46
N LEU A 422 -11.20 16.83 -17.69
CA LEU A 422 -9.95 16.13 -17.97
C LEU A 422 -8.72 16.95 -17.55
N ASP A 423 -8.73 18.26 -17.78
CA ASP A 423 -7.64 19.16 -17.40
C ASP A 423 -7.47 19.20 -15.87
N LYS A 424 -8.58 19.18 -15.10
CA LYS A 424 -8.56 19.06 -13.63
C LYS A 424 -7.92 17.73 -13.19
N LEU A 425 -8.35 16.60 -13.77
CA LEU A 425 -7.77 15.28 -13.46
C LEU A 425 -6.29 15.20 -13.81
N THR A 426 -5.91 15.78 -14.96
CA THR A 426 -4.52 15.85 -15.41
C THR A 426 -3.67 16.69 -14.46
N THR A 427 -4.20 17.83 -14.00
CA THR A 427 -3.55 18.69 -13.00
C THR A 427 -3.38 17.97 -11.68
N TYR A 428 -4.41 17.27 -11.22
CA TYR A 428 -4.36 16.49 -9.98
C TYR A 428 -3.35 15.34 -10.07
N ARG A 429 -3.36 14.60 -11.18
CA ARG A 429 -2.39 13.52 -11.45
C ARG A 429 -0.96 14.05 -11.48
N ALA A 430 -0.71 15.17 -12.15
CA ALA A 430 0.61 15.80 -12.18
C ALA A 430 1.07 16.20 -10.76
N TRP A 431 0.15 16.68 -9.93
CA TRP A 431 0.44 16.99 -8.52
C TRP A 431 0.73 15.72 -7.70
N LEU A 432 -0.03 14.63 -7.88
CA LEU A 432 0.23 13.35 -7.22
C LEU A 432 1.65 12.85 -7.52
N LEU A 433 2.09 12.92 -8.77
CA LEU A 433 3.44 12.52 -9.18
C LEU A 433 4.57 13.42 -8.63
N GLN A 434 4.24 14.57 -8.04
CA GLN A 434 5.19 15.51 -7.44
C GLN A 434 5.24 15.42 -5.90
N LEU A 435 4.36 14.66 -5.26
CA LEU A 435 4.32 14.52 -3.80
C LEU A 435 5.54 13.77 -3.27
N THR A 436 6.36 14.39 -2.42
CA THR A 436 7.51 13.71 -1.81
C THR A 436 7.18 13.30 -0.37
N ILE A 437 7.21 12.00 -0.09
CA ILE A 437 6.96 11.36 1.20
C ILE A 437 8.29 10.81 1.71
N CYS A 438 8.65 11.18 2.94
CA CYS A 438 9.91 10.79 3.55
C CYS A 438 9.69 10.04 4.87
N ASP A 439 10.36 8.90 5.02
CA ASP A 439 10.45 8.16 6.28
C ASP A 439 11.91 8.17 6.80
N PRO A 440 12.23 8.95 7.85
CA PRO A 440 13.59 9.16 8.33
C PRO A 440 14.15 8.03 9.21
N ALA A 441 13.34 7.01 9.51
CA ALA A 441 13.74 5.80 10.24
C ALA A 441 12.96 4.62 9.65
N CYS A 442 13.18 4.37 8.36
CA CYS A 442 12.24 3.59 7.57
C CYS A 442 12.21 2.10 7.92
N GLY A 443 13.23 1.57 8.60
CA GLY A 443 13.33 0.17 8.96
C GLY A 443 13.12 -0.72 7.74
N SER A 444 12.21 -1.69 7.87
CA SER A 444 11.77 -2.60 6.79
C SER A 444 10.88 -1.95 5.72
N GLY A 445 10.60 -0.64 5.83
CA GLY A 445 9.85 0.15 4.86
C GLY A 445 8.32 0.11 5.05
N ALA A 446 7.80 -0.23 6.23
CA ALA A 446 6.36 -0.43 6.44
C ALA A 446 5.49 0.79 6.04
N PHE A 447 5.90 2.02 6.40
CA PHE A 447 5.21 3.24 5.99
C PHE A 447 5.35 3.51 4.49
N LEU A 448 6.54 3.29 3.91
CA LEU A 448 6.78 3.48 2.49
C LEU A 448 5.92 2.54 1.64
N ASN A 449 5.80 1.28 2.02
CA ASN A 449 4.92 0.32 1.37
C ASN A 449 3.44 0.75 1.46
N GLN A 450 3.01 1.28 2.61
CA GLN A 450 1.63 1.73 2.78
C GLN A 450 1.34 3.02 1.98
N ALA A 451 2.32 3.93 1.89
CA ALA A 451 2.25 5.11 1.04
C ALA A 451 2.20 4.74 -0.45
N LEU A 452 2.98 3.74 -0.87
CA LEU A 452 2.92 3.17 -2.21
C LEU A 452 1.51 2.67 -2.54
N ASP A 453 0.94 1.81 -1.68
CA ASP A 453 -0.41 1.26 -1.86
C ASP A 453 -1.46 2.38 -1.98
N PHE A 454 -1.36 3.39 -1.11
CA PHE A 454 -2.26 4.53 -1.12
C PHE A 454 -2.18 5.32 -2.44
N LEU A 455 -0.97 5.66 -2.89
CA LEU A 455 -0.78 6.41 -4.13
C LEU A 455 -1.24 5.61 -5.36
N ILE A 456 -0.98 4.29 -5.40
CA ILE A 456 -1.48 3.43 -6.48
C ILE A 456 -3.02 3.45 -6.51
N ALA A 457 -3.67 3.32 -5.36
CA ALA A 457 -5.13 3.38 -5.27
C ALA A 457 -5.68 4.74 -5.72
N GLU A 458 -5.05 5.84 -5.32
CA GLU A 458 -5.47 7.20 -5.70
C GLU A 458 -5.29 7.44 -7.21
N HIS A 459 -4.21 6.93 -7.82
CA HIS A 459 -4.03 7.00 -9.27
C HIS A 459 -5.09 6.20 -10.03
N ARG A 460 -5.43 4.99 -9.55
CA ARG A 460 -6.52 4.18 -10.12
C ARG A 460 -7.86 4.88 -10.01
N TYR A 461 -8.15 5.53 -8.89
CA TYR A 461 -9.34 6.36 -8.73
C TYR A 461 -9.41 7.46 -9.81
N VAL A 462 -8.30 8.12 -10.12
CA VAL A 462 -8.24 9.10 -11.22
C VAL A 462 -8.47 8.45 -12.60
N ASP A 463 -7.93 7.25 -12.84
CA ASP A 463 -8.17 6.49 -14.07
C ASP A 463 -9.66 6.13 -14.24
N GLU A 464 -10.34 5.78 -13.15
CA GLU A 464 -11.77 5.47 -13.15
C GLU A 464 -12.63 6.70 -13.49
N LEU A 465 -12.34 7.86 -12.90
CA LEU A 465 -13.03 9.11 -13.25
C LEU A 465 -12.81 9.49 -14.71
N GLN A 466 -11.60 9.29 -15.23
CA GLN A 466 -11.31 9.54 -16.64
C GLN A 466 -12.07 8.56 -17.55
N ALA A 467 -12.12 7.27 -17.18
CA ALA A 467 -12.87 6.25 -17.91
C ALA A 467 -14.36 6.56 -17.97
N LYS A 468 -14.98 6.99 -16.85
CA LYS A 468 -16.39 7.41 -16.82
C LYS A 468 -16.69 8.55 -17.80
N LEU A 469 -15.74 9.47 -18.00
CA LEU A 469 -15.92 10.64 -18.85
C LEU A 469 -15.86 10.34 -20.37
N PHE A 470 -15.03 9.37 -20.76
CA PHE A 470 -14.71 9.09 -22.17
C PHE A 470 -15.01 7.66 -22.65
N GLY A 471 -15.38 6.74 -21.76
CA GLY A 471 -15.67 5.33 -22.09
C GLY A 471 -14.43 4.45 -22.27
N ASP A 472 -13.23 5.05 -22.33
CA ASP A 472 -11.94 4.38 -22.37
C ASP A 472 -11.00 4.98 -21.32
N SER A 473 -10.28 4.12 -20.61
CA SER A 473 -9.21 4.53 -19.71
C SER A 473 -7.86 4.46 -20.43
N LEU A 474 -7.13 5.57 -20.48
CA LEU A 474 -5.70 5.51 -20.74
C LEU A 474 -5.01 5.07 -19.44
N VAL A 475 -4.99 3.76 -19.20
CA VAL A 475 -4.22 3.18 -18.10
C VAL A 475 -2.76 3.51 -18.35
N LEU A 476 -2.19 4.38 -17.53
CA LEU A 476 -0.75 4.64 -17.55
C LEU A 476 -0.05 3.38 -17.04
N SER A 477 0.60 2.66 -17.94
CA SER A 477 1.41 1.48 -17.61
C SER A 477 2.58 1.78 -16.68
N ASP A 478 2.84 3.06 -16.36
CA ASP A 478 4.04 3.50 -15.66
C ASP A 478 3.89 4.15 -14.27
N VAL A 479 2.69 4.15 -13.69
CA VAL A 479 2.42 4.86 -12.43
C VAL A 479 3.24 4.34 -11.25
N GLU A 480 3.31 3.03 -11.02
CA GLU A 480 4.00 2.46 -9.86
C GLU A 480 5.49 2.80 -9.87
N LYS A 481 6.08 2.81 -11.07
CA LYS A 481 7.47 3.20 -11.26
C LYS A 481 7.69 4.65 -10.91
N SER A 482 6.83 5.52 -11.41
CA SER A 482 6.92 6.95 -11.12
C SER A 482 6.78 7.22 -9.62
N ILE A 483 5.89 6.49 -8.93
CA ILE A 483 5.74 6.57 -7.47
C ILE A 483 7.05 6.22 -6.76
N LEU A 484 7.65 5.08 -7.12
CA LEU A 484 8.91 4.64 -6.52
C LEU A 484 10.08 5.61 -6.77
N GLU A 485 10.18 6.19 -7.97
CA GLU A 485 11.29 7.06 -8.35
C GLU A 485 11.15 8.48 -7.79
N ASN A 486 9.93 9.00 -7.74
CA ASN A 486 9.69 10.42 -7.49
C ASN A 486 9.06 10.72 -6.13
N ASN A 487 8.29 9.78 -5.58
CA ASN A 487 7.44 10.07 -4.42
C ASN A 487 7.99 9.55 -3.10
N LEU A 488 8.65 8.39 -3.08
CA LEU A 488 9.01 7.71 -1.83
C LEU A 488 10.50 7.87 -1.51
N PHE A 489 10.79 8.30 -0.27
CA PHE A 489 12.15 8.49 0.25
C PHE A 489 12.28 7.90 1.64
N GLY A 490 13.41 7.27 1.93
CA GLY A 490 13.64 6.60 3.21
C GLY A 490 15.09 6.68 3.66
N VAL A 491 15.30 6.80 4.97
CA VAL A 491 16.61 6.71 5.59
C VAL A 491 16.54 5.76 6.78
N ASP A 492 17.55 4.91 6.92
CA ASP A 492 17.72 4.10 8.13
C ASP A 492 19.21 3.94 8.48
N LEU A 493 19.49 3.82 9.77
CA LEU A 493 20.87 3.65 10.26
C LEU A 493 21.43 2.28 9.89
N ASN A 494 20.57 1.25 9.83
CA ASN A 494 20.96 -0.11 9.53
C ASN A 494 20.87 -0.38 8.02
N GLU A 495 22.02 -0.72 7.43
CA GLU A 495 22.13 -1.02 6.00
C GLU A 495 21.25 -2.21 5.58
N GLU A 496 21.10 -3.20 6.45
CA GLU A 496 20.28 -4.37 6.17
C GLU A 496 18.79 -3.99 6.11
N SER A 497 18.32 -3.17 7.05
CA SER A 497 16.96 -2.61 7.02
C SER A 497 16.68 -1.89 5.70
N VAL A 498 17.65 -1.10 5.22
CA VAL A 498 17.56 -0.40 3.93
C VAL A 498 17.41 -1.36 2.76
N GLU A 499 18.21 -2.43 2.71
CA GLU A 499 18.10 -3.43 1.63
C GLU A 499 16.77 -4.19 1.70
N ILE A 500 16.27 -4.48 2.90
CA ILE A 500 14.95 -5.09 3.12
C ILE A 500 13.83 -4.17 2.63
N ALA A 501 13.89 -2.88 2.95
CA ALA A 501 12.91 -1.90 2.48
C ALA A 501 12.90 -1.81 0.94
N LYS A 502 14.07 -1.81 0.30
CA LYS A 502 14.19 -1.84 -1.16
C LYS A 502 13.60 -3.12 -1.74
N LEU A 503 13.92 -4.28 -1.17
CA LEU A 503 13.40 -5.57 -1.60
C LEU A 503 11.87 -5.62 -1.48
N SER A 504 11.31 -5.19 -0.35
CA SER A 504 9.86 -5.12 -0.13
C SER A 504 9.16 -4.26 -1.18
N LEU A 505 9.68 -3.05 -1.44
CA LEU A 505 9.12 -2.14 -2.45
C LEU A 505 9.22 -2.75 -3.86
N TRP A 506 10.35 -3.37 -4.21
CA TRP A 506 10.49 -4.07 -5.48
C TRP A 506 9.47 -5.19 -5.62
N LEU A 507 9.34 -6.07 -4.63
CA LEU A 507 8.39 -7.19 -4.67
C LEU A 507 6.95 -6.72 -4.87
N ARG A 508 6.56 -5.56 -4.31
CA ARG A 508 5.22 -4.99 -4.50
C ARG A 508 4.98 -4.42 -5.90
N THR A 509 6.01 -3.83 -6.51
CA THR A 509 5.89 -3.19 -7.84
C THR A 509 6.34 -4.05 -9.01
N ALA A 510 6.94 -5.20 -8.74
CA ALA A 510 7.47 -6.06 -9.78
C ALA A 510 6.31 -6.56 -10.66
N GLN A 511 6.43 -6.31 -11.96
CA GLN A 511 5.48 -6.73 -12.97
C GLN A 511 6.22 -7.52 -14.06
N PRO A 512 5.58 -8.55 -14.64
CA PRO A 512 6.13 -9.24 -15.78
C PRO A 512 6.48 -8.25 -16.90
N ASN A 513 7.62 -8.48 -17.55
CA ASN A 513 8.11 -7.67 -18.68
C ASN A 513 8.44 -6.20 -18.37
N ARG A 514 8.72 -5.86 -17.11
CA ARG A 514 9.07 -4.49 -16.69
C ARG A 514 10.35 -4.47 -15.86
N ARG A 515 11.24 -3.50 -16.11
CA ARG A 515 12.48 -3.36 -15.34
C ARG A 515 12.18 -2.82 -13.94
N LEU A 516 12.90 -3.33 -12.93
CA LEU A 516 12.88 -2.72 -11.59
C LEU A 516 13.54 -1.35 -11.61
N ASN A 517 13.08 -0.49 -10.71
CA ASN A 517 13.66 0.83 -10.49
C ASN A 517 14.90 0.74 -9.62
N ASN A 518 15.85 1.63 -9.87
CA ASN A 518 16.99 1.82 -8.99
C ASN A 518 16.59 2.67 -7.78
N LEU A 519 16.30 2.03 -6.64
CA LEU A 519 15.88 2.69 -5.41
C LEU A 519 17.05 3.27 -4.58
N ASN A 520 18.30 3.12 -5.01
CA ASN A 520 19.47 3.59 -4.26
C ASN A 520 19.50 5.13 -4.05
N ASN A 521 18.79 5.87 -4.91
CA ASN A 521 18.69 7.33 -4.79
C ASN A 521 17.57 7.79 -3.86
N ASN A 522 16.68 6.86 -3.46
CA ASN A 522 15.46 7.14 -2.72
C ASN A 522 15.53 6.57 -1.30
N ILE A 523 16.05 5.35 -1.15
CA ILE A 523 16.22 4.68 0.14
C ILE A 523 17.71 4.56 0.45
N LYS A 524 18.17 5.21 1.53
CA LYS A 524 19.59 5.38 1.84
C LYS A 524 19.93 4.94 3.26
N CYS A 525 21.15 4.46 3.45
CA CYS A 525 21.68 4.17 4.77
C CYS A 525 22.37 5.42 5.33
N GLY A 526 22.05 5.79 6.57
CA GLY A 526 22.62 6.94 7.24
C GLY A 526 21.95 7.27 8.57
N ASN A 527 22.65 8.06 9.39
CA ASN A 527 22.14 8.61 10.63
C ASN A 527 21.30 9.86 10.31
N SER A 528 19.99 9.71 10.32
CA SER A 528 19.04 10.78 9.98
C SER A 528 19.12 12.02 10.89
N LEU A 529 19.82 11.94 12.03
CA LEU A 529 19.96 13.03 13.00
C LEU A 529 21.31 13.75 12.93
N ILE A 530 22.35 13.14 12.37
CA ILE A 530 23.73 13.63 12.47
C ILE A 530 24.37 13.67 11.08
N ASP A 531 24.72 14.88 10.63
CA ASP A 531 25.42 15.12 9.36
C ASP A 531 26.93 15.31 9.52
N ASP A 532 27.44 15.39 10.76
CA ASP A 532 28.87 15.53 11.07
C ASP A 532 29.61 14.17 11.00
N PRO A 533 30.55 13.98 10.05
CA PRO A 533 31.36 12.78 9.94
C PRO A 533 32.27 12.54 11.15
N ALA A 534 32.62 13.57 11.93
CA ALA A 534 33.41 13.41 13.15
C ALA A 534 32.66 12.66 14.25
N ILE A 535 31.32 12.71 14.24
CA ILE A 535 30.45 12.07 15.23
C ILE A 535 29.87 10.76 14.68
N ALA A 536 29.34 10.77 13.46
CA ALA A 536 28.63 9.63 12.88
C ALA A 536 29.46 8.80 11.88
N GLY A 537 30.72 9.17 11.62
CA GLY A 537 31.61 8.43 10.72
C GLY A 537 31.05 8.31 9.30
N ASP A 538 31.09 7.10 8.75
CA ASP A 538 30.54 6.75 7.44
C ASP A 538 29.01 6.81 7.38
N LYS A 539 28.34 6.91 8.55
CA LYS A 539 26.88 7.04 8.65
C LYS A 539 26.41 8.48 8.72
N ALA A 540 27.29 9.49 8.72
CA ALA A 540 26.85 10.88 8.69
C ALA A 540 25.96 11.18 7.47
N PHE A 541 24.81 11.82 7.67
CA PHE A 541 23.80 11.99 6.63
C PHE A 541 23.29 13.43 6.54
N SER A 542 23.63 14.10 5.42
CA SER A 542 23.07 15.42 5.08
C SER A 542 21.84 15.27 4.17
N TRP A 543 20.66 15.61 4.69
CA TRP A 543 19.38 15.53 3.97
C TRP A 543 19.38 16.31 2.66
N GLN A 544 19.91 17.53 2.67
CA GLN A 544 19.94 18.44 1.53
C GLN A 544 20.86 17.92 0.42
N GLN A 545 21.98 17.31 0.78
CA GLN A 545 22.91 16.71 -0.19
C GLN A 545 22.41 15.36 -0.70
N ALA A 546 21.78 14.57 0.17
CA ALA A 546 21.31 13.24 -0.16
C ALA A 546 20.04 13.26 -1.01
N PHE A 547 19.13 14.22 -0.77
CA PHE A 547 17.87 14.36 -1.51
C PHE A 547 17.69 15.79 -2.02
N PRO A 548 18.58 16.27 -2.90
CA PRO A 548 18.54 17.65 -3.39
C PRO A 548 17.23 17.98 -4.08
N GLN A 549 16.58 17.03 -4.74
CA GLN A 549 15.27 17.22 -5.38
C GLN A 549 14.12 17.48 -4.39
N VAL A 550 14.21 16.93 -3.17
CA VAL A 550 13.20 17.11 -2.11
C VAL A 550 13.42 18.44 -1.40
N PHE A 551 14.68 18.76 -1.11
CA PHE A 551 15.08 19.92 -0.32
C PHE A 551 15.58 21.11 -1.15
N LYS A 552 15.50 21.04 -2.49
CA LYS A 552 15.74 22.20 -3.35
C LYS A 552 14.83 23.31 -2.86
N GLU A 553 15.40 24.46 -2.52
CA GLU A 553 14.62 25.62 -2.10
C GLU A 553 13.50 25.84 -3.10
N LYS A 554 12.27 25.58 -2.65
CA LYS A 554 11.10 26.00 -3.39
C LYS A 554 11.23 27.52 -3.40
N GLN A 555 11.26 28.15 -4.58
CA GLN A 555 11.28 29.61 -4.71
C GLN A 555 9.96 30.22 -4.19
N LYS A 556 9.68 30.02 -2.91
CA LYS A 556 8.60 30.64 -2.18
C LYS A 556 9.20 31.90 -1.58
N LYS A 557 8.81 33.04 -2.13
CA LYS A 557 9.10 34.33 -1.52
C LYS A 557 8.21 34.43 -0.28
N ALA A 558 8.83 34.52 0.89
CA ALA A 558 8.14 34.97 2.09
C ALA A 558 8.23 36.49 2.14
N TRP A 559 7.17 37.14 2.63
CA TRP A 559 7.12 38.58 2.76
C TRP A 559 6.85 38.93 4.21
N HIS A 560 7.83 39.54 4.86
CA HIS A 560 7.59 40.14 6.17
C HIS A 560 6.95 41.52 5.98
N ILE A 561 5.65 41.57 6.22
CA ILE A 561 4.85 42.80 6.18
C ILE A 561 4.85 43.38 7.59
N THR A 562 5.15 44.68 7.68
CA THR A 562 5.08 45.41 8.95
C THR A 562 4.31 46.70 8.71
N THR A 563 3.30 46.93 9.55
CA THR A 563 2.59 48.21 9.61
C THR A 563 2.96 48.93 10.89
N ALA A 564 2.95 50.25 10.90
CA ALA A 564 3.21 51.05 12.09
C ALA A 564 2.20 52.19 12.14
N THR A 565 1.66 52.44 13.32
CA THR A 565 0.68 53.51 13.59
C THR A 565 1.35 54.87 13.82
N HIS A 566 2.64 54.86 14.14
CA HIS A 566 3.46 56.07 14.30
C HIS A 566 4.95 55.74 14.10
N ASN A 567 5.77 56.76 13.87
CA ASN A 567 7.23 56.60 13.74
C ASN A 567 7.94 57.07 15.02
N SER A 568 7.96 56.23 16.06
CA SER A 568 8.82 56.46 17.23
C SER A 568 10.26 55.97 17.02
N ARG A 569 10.56 55.28 15.90
CA ARG A 569 11.89 54.74 15.57
C ARG A 569 12.28 54.98 14.10
N TYR A 570 13.30 55.82 13.91
CA TYR A 570 13.92 56.11 12.61
C TYR A 570 14.50 54.84 11.94
N SER A 571 13.92 54.39 10.82
CA SER A 571 14.57 53.45 9.88
C SER A 571 14.57 54.02 8.46
N GLN A 572 15.63 53.73 7.68
CA GLN A 572 15.78 54.21 6.30
C GLN A 572 14.57 53.82 5.43
N ARG A 573 14.03 52.62 5.65
CA ARG A 573 12.87 52.09 4.92
C ARG A 573 11.60 52.96 5.06
N MET A 574 11.43 53.64 6.20
CA MET A 574 10.27 54.52 6.43
C MET A 574 10.39 55.86 5.69
N PHE A 575 11.62 56.35 5.47
CA PHE A 575 11.88 57.53 4.64
C PHE A 575 11.59 57.25 3.16
N ASP A 576 12.08 56.11 2.69
CA ASP A 576 11.93 55.67 1.30
C ASP A 576 10.46 55.46 0.90
N ASN A 577 9.56 55.26 1.88
CA ASN A 577 8.12 55.06 1.67
C ASN A 577 7.26 56.24 2.14
N HIS A 578 7.83 57.44 2.31
CA HIS A 578 7.11 58.69 2.56
C HIS A 578 6.19 58.71 3.80
N VAL A 579 6.54 57.98 4.87
CA VAL A 579 5.75 57.96 6.11
C VAL A 579 5.88 59.30 6.86
N VAL A 580 4.75 59.97 7.10
CA VAL A 580 4.68 61.28 7.76
C VAL A 580 4.85 61.15 9.28
N VAL A 581 5.67 62.01 9.88
CA VAL A 581 5.88 62.03 11.34
C VAL A 581 4.65 62.63 12.03
N GLY A 582 4.14 61.95 13.07
CA GLY A 582 2.95 62.35 13.82
C GLY A 582 2.94 61.80 15.26
N GLU A 583 1.91 62.14 16.02
CA GLU A 583 1.72 61.67 17.41
C GLU A 583 1.52 60.15 17.47
N THR A 584 1.92 59.55 18.60
CA THR A 584 1.82 58.11 18.79
C THR A 584 0.37 57.69 18.96
N VAL A 585 -0.18 56.98 17.97
CA VAL A 585 -1.46 56.27 18.14
C VAL A 585 -1.12 54.91 18.76
N TRP A 586 -1.69 54.63 19.93
CA TRP A 586 -1.58 53.31 20.57
C TRP A 586 -2.89 52.56 20.33
N LEU A 587 -2.76 51.35 19.80
CA LEU A 587 -3.86 50.41 19.61
C LEU A 587 -4.35 49.95 20.98
N ASP A 588 -5.64 50.07 21.21
CA ASP A 588 -6.28 49.44 22.35
C ASP A 588 -6.74 48.00 22.01
N LYS A 589 -7.36 47.32 22.97
CA LYS A 589 -7.82 45.94 22.77
C LYS A 589 -8.91 45.80 21.73
N ASP A 590 -9.78 46.81 21.60
CA ASP A 590 -10.87 46.77 20.63
C ASP A 590 -10.30 46.97 19.22
N ASP A 591 -9.30 47.85 19.07
CA ASP A 591 -8.54 48.02 17.83
C ASP A 591 -7.80 46.73 17.43
N GLU A 592 -7.12 46.06 18.36
CA GLU A 592 -6.44 44.78 18.11
C GLU A 592 -7.40 43.71 17.59
N ILE A 593 -8.62 43.64 18.14
CA ILE A 593 -9.66 42.71 17.70
C ILE A 593 -10.11 43.05 16.28
N ILE A 594 -10.37 44.32 15.98
CA ILE A 594 -10.81 44.76 14.65
C ILE A 594 -9.75 44.47 13.60
N ILE A 595 -8.48 44.77 13.90
CA ILE A 595 -7.35 44.51 12.99
C ILE A 595 -7.21 43.01 12.75
N THR A 596 -7.28 42.18 13.81
CA THR A 596 -7.20 40.73 13.68
C THR A 596 -8.33 40.16 12.81
N GLN A 597 -9.56 40.63 13.00
CA GLN A 597 -10.71 40.22 12.18
C GLN A 597 -10.53 40.63 10.71
N THR A 598 -10.06 41.85 10.48
CA THR A 598 -9.81 42.36 9.13
C THR A 598 -8.72 41.56 8.41
N VAL A 599 -7.61 41.28 9.09
CA VAL A 599 -6.51 40.46 8.54
C VAL A 599 -6.98 39.04 8.24
N ARG A 600 -7.78 38.44 9.14
CA ARG A 600 -8.40 37.12 8.90
C ARG A 600 -9.26 37.14 7.63
N ASP A 601 -10.12 38.13 7.49
CA ASP A 601 -11.06 38.21 6.37
C ASP A 601 -10.32 38.39 5.05
N ILE A 602 -9.29 39.25 5.00
CA ILE A 602 -8.39 39.41 3.85
C ILE A 602 -7.65 38.10 3.55
N ALA A 603 -7.11 37.43 4.57
CA ALA A 603 -6.38 36.18 4.38
C ALA A 603 -7.25 35.07 3.78
N ILE A 604 -8.53 35.02 4.17
CA ILE A 604 -9.52 34.10 3.62
C ILE A 604 -9.89 34.49 2.19
N GLU A 605 -10.17 35.77 1.94
CA GLU A 605 -10.58 36.28 0.62
C GLU A 605 -9.48 36.10 -0.42
N ASP A 606 -8.24 36.49 -0.09
CA ASP A 606 -7.09 36.47 -0.99
C ASP A 606 -6.31 35.14 -0.94
N ASN A 607 -6.76 34.18 -0.12
CA ASN A 607 -6.12 32.87 0.05
C ASN A 607 -4.62 32.96 0.43
N LEU A 608 -4.31 33.83 1.40
CA LEU A 608 -2.95 34.08 1.87
C LEU A 608 -2.54 33.03 2.92
N ASN A 609 -1.31 32.51 2.80
CA ASN A 609 -0.71 31.63 3.81
C ASN A 609 0.09 32.47 4.81
N ILE A 610 -0.56 32.86 5.92
CA ILE A 610 0.10 33.58 7.03
C ILE A 610 0.76 32.55 7.96
N ILE A 611 2.07 32.67 8.16
CA ILE A 611 2.86 31.77 9.00
C ILE A 611 2.88 32.27 10.44
N GLU A 612 3.08 33.57 10.61
CA GLU A 612 3.11 34.24 11.91
C GLU A 612 2.38 35.58 11.86
N TYR A 613 1.71 35.91 12.95
CA TYR A 613 0.94 37.13 13.11
C TYR A 613 1.08 37.64 14.54
N ASN A 614 1.43 38.92 14.69
CA ASN A 614 1.47 39.57 16.00
C ASN A 614 1.09 41.05 15.88
N ILE A 615 0.24 41.51 16.81
CA ILE A 615 0.00 42.94 17.01
C ILE A 615 0.74 43.36 18.28
N CYS A 616 1.52 44.42 18.16
CA CYS A 616 2.06 45.19 19.26
C CYS A 616 1.24 46.48 19.37
N GLY A 617 1.27 47.14 20.53
CA GLY A 617 0.44 48.31 20.77
C GLY A 617 0.65 49.48 19.81
N ASP A 618 1.68 49.49 18.97
CA ASP A 618 1.92 50.52 17.96
C ASP A 618 2.20 49.99 16.54
N HIS A 619 2.30 48.68 16.32
CA HIS A 619 2.66 48.10 15.04
C HIS A 619 2.19 46.66 14.91
N MET A 620 2.12 46.15 13.69
CA MET A 620 1.75 44.76 13.41
C MET A 620 2.81 44.10 12.55
N HIS A 621 3.09 42.83 12.85
CA HIS A 621 3.94 41.96 12.04
C HIS A 621 3.11 40.83 11.44
N LEU A 622 3.34 40.56 10.16
CA LEU A 622 2.73 39.48 9.42
C LEU A 622 3.79 38.83 8.53
N LEU A 623 3.94 37.51 8.61
CA LEU A 623 4.92 36.72 7.86
C LEU A 623 4.27 35.77 6.87
#